data_AF-A0A654FTN5-F1
#
_entry.id   AF-A0A654FTN5-F1
#
_cell.length_a   1.000
_cell.length_b   1.000
_cell.length_c   1.000
_cell.angle_alpha   90.00
_cell.angle_beta   90.00
_cell.angle_gamma   90.00
#
_symmetry.space_group_name_H-M   'P 1'
#
loop_
_entity.id
_entity.type
_entity.pdbx_description
1 polymer ?
#
loop_
_entity_poly.entity_id
_entity_poly.type
_entity_poly.pdbx_seq_one_letter_code
_entity_poly.pdbx_strand_id
1 'polypeptide(L)'
;MANKLFLVCAALALCFLLTNASIYRTVVEFEEDDATNPIGPKMRKCRKEFQKEQHLRACQQLMLQQTRQGRSDEFDFEDDMENPQGQQQEQQLFQQCCNELRQEEPDCVCPTLKQAAKAVRLQGQHQPMQVRKIYQTAKHLPNVCDIPQVDVCPFNIPSFPSFY
;
A
#
# COMPACT_ATOMS: atom_id res chain seq x y z
N MET A 1 -22.42 -52.70 -9.07
CA MET A 1 -21.22 -52.20 -8.33
C MET A 1 -20.39 -51.21 -9.17
N ALA A 2 -20.19 -51.44 -10.47
CA ALA A 2 -19.39 -50.57 -11.35
C ALA A 2 -19.93 -49.13 -11.52
N ASN A 3 -21.25 -48.93 -11.58
CA ASN A 3 -21.84 -47.61 -11.82
C ASN A 3 -21.61 -46.60 -10.68
N LYS A 4 -21.51 -47.10 -9.44
CA LYS A 4 -21.21 -46.27 -8.26
C LYS A 4 -19.72 -45.87 -8.23
N LEU A 5 -18.84 -46.78 -8.64
CA LEU A 5 -17.40 -46.51 -8.73
C LEU A 5 -17.10 -45.48 -9.83
N PHE A 6 -17.81 -45.53 -10.95
CA PHE A 6 -17.64 -44.58 -12.05
C PHE A 6 -18.01 -43.14 -11.66
N LEU A 7 -19.10 -42.98 -10.89
CA LEU A 7 -19.52 -41.66 -10.36
C LEU A 7 -18.50 -41.06 -9.38
N VAL A 8 -17.91 -41.89 -8.52
CA VAL A 8 -16.87 -41.44 -7.58
C VAL A 8 -15.60 -41.04 -8.32
N CYS A 9 -15.17 -41.82 -9.33
CA CYS A 9 -14.01 -41.49 -10.14
C CYS A 9 -14.20 -40.20 -10.95
N ALA A 10 -15.39 -40.00 -11.53
CA ALA A 10 -15.72 -38.79 -12.28
C ALA A 10 -15.72 -37.54 -11.39
N ALA A 11 -16.28 -37.64 -10.17
CA ALA A 11 -16.29 -36.54 -9.20
C ALA A 11 -14.86 -36.16 -8.74
N LEU A 12 -14.02 -37.16 -8.46
CA LEU A 12 -12.62 -36.91 -8.07
C LEU A 12 -11.82 -36.26 -9.19
N ALA A 13 -11.97 -36.73 -10.44
CA ALA A 13 -11.29 -36.13 -11.59
C ALA A 13 -11.66 -34.65 -11.78
N LEU A 14 -12.94 -34.30 -11.56
CA LEU A 14 -13.43 -32.92 -11.65
C LEU A 14 -12.87 -32.05 -10.51
N CYS A 15 -12.75 -32.59 -9.30
CA CYS A 15 -12.09 -31.91 -8.17
C CYS A 15 -10.60 -31.62 -8.44
N PHE A 16 -9.87 -32.53 -9.08
CA PHE A 16 -8.45 -32.33 -9.45
C PHE A 16 -8.26 -31.28 -10.55
N LEU A 17 -9.20 -31.16 -11.50
CA LEU A 17 -9.16 -30.11 -12.52
C LEU A 17 -9.41 -28.72 -11.92
N LEU A 18 -10.33 -28.60 -10.97
CA LEU A 18 -10.66 -27.34 -10.30
C LEU A 18 -9.54 -26.85 -9.34
N THR A 19 -8.64 -27.73 -8.90
CA THR A 19 -7.52 -27.34 -8.01
C THR A 19 -6.44 -26.52 -8.72
N ASN A 20 -6.41 -26.54 -10.06
CA ASN A 20 -5.45 -25.76 -10.85
C ASN A 20 -5.85 -24.29 -11.01
N ALA A 21 -7.05 -23.88 -10.59
CA ALA A 21 -7.50 -22.49 -10.73
C ALA A 21 -7.05 -21.58 -9.57
N SER A 22 -6.65 -22.12 -8.40
CA SER A 22 -6.21 -21.32 -7.26
C SER A 22 -4.70 -21.11 -7.18
N ILE A 23 -3.93 -21.65 -8.13
CA ILE A 23 -2.48 -21.45 -8.22
C ILE A 23 -2.18 -20.36 -9.26
N TYR A 24 -2.91 -19.26 -9.23
CA TYR A 24 -2.27 -17.98 -9.53
C TYR A 24 -1.53 -17.59 -8.25
N ARG A 25 -0.35 -18.19 -8.06
CA ARG A 25 0.67 -17.57 -7.22
C ARG A 25 0.84 -16.19 -7.82
N THR A 26 0.38 -15.16 -7.11
CA THR A 26 0.82 -13.79 -7.33
C THR A 26 2.34 -13.88 -7.35
N VAL A 27 2.92 -13.81 -8.56
CA VAL A 27 4.36 -13.61 -8.71
C VAL A 27 4.57 -12.29 -7.99
N VAL A 28 5.16 -12.37 -6.81
CA VAL A 28 5.75 -11.21 -6.18
C VAL A 28 6.87 -10.87 -7.13
N GLU A 29 6.60 -9.99 -8.09
CA GLU A 29 7.65 -9.23 -8.74
C GLU A 29 8.35 -8.51 -7.59
N PHE A 30 9.41 -9.13 -7.09
CA PHE A 30 10.46 -8.41 -6.42
C PHE A 30 11.03 -7.53 -7.52
N GLU A 31 10.46 -6.33 -7.68
CA GLU A 31 11.16 -5.24 -8.33
C GLU A 31 12.50 -5.16 -7.59
N GLU A 32 13.56 -5.50 -8.31
CA GLU A 32 14.93 -5.47 -7.86
C GLU A 32 15.17 -4.08 -7.27
N ASP A 33 15.24 -4.03 -5.94
CA ASP A 33 15.53 -2.82 -5.19
C ASP A 33 16.86 -2.25 -5.71
N ASP A 34 16.75 -1.08 -6.34
CA ASP A 34 17.70 0.03 -6.32
C ASP A 34 19.17 -0.38 -6.06
N ALA A 35 19.96 -0.43 -7.13
CA ALA A 35 21.41 -0.63 -7.14
C ALA A 35 22.22 0.52 -6.49
N THR A 36 21.66 1.30 -5.55
CA THR A 36 22.37 2.45 -4.95
C THR A 36 22.49 2.43 -3.41
N ASN A 37 21.82 1.54 -2.67
CA ASN A 37 22.30 1.22 -1.32
C ASN A 37 21.63 -0.05 -0.75
N PRO A 38 22.37 -1.13 -0.47
CA PRO A 38 21.80 -2.25 0.28
C PRO A 38 21.50 -1.76 1.69
N ILE A 39 20.22 -1.46 1.98
CA ILE A 39 19.61 -1.39 3.31
C ILE A 39 20.64 -0.98 4.39
N GLY A 40 20.99 0.31 4.42
CA GLY A 40 21.93 0.82 5.41
C GLY A 40 21.47 0.50 6.84
N PRO A 41 22.39 0.49 7.83
CA PRO A 41 22.09 0.15 9.23
C PRO A 41 20.91 0.94 9.82
N LYS A 42 20.68 2.18 9.34
CA LYS A 42 19.53 3.02 9.71
C LYS A 42 18.18 2.38 9.39
N MET A 43 18.04 1.74 8.22
CA MET A 43 16.79 1.11 7.79
C MET A 43 16.43 -0.12 8.65
N ARG A 44 17.43 -0.83 9.20
CA ARG A 44 17.18 -1.94 10.14
C ARG A 44 16.64 -1.46 11.48
N LYS A 45 16.98 -0.24 11.92
CA LYS A 45 16.43 0.37 13.15
C LYS A 45 14.94 0.66 12.97
N CYS A 46 14.57 1.36 11.90
CA CYS A 46 13.18 1.74 11.61
C CYS A 46 12.27 0.53 11.29
N ARG A 47 12.83 -0.52 10.67
CA ARG A 47 12.07 -1.73 10.32
C ARG A 47 11.57 -2.51 11.54
N LYS A 48 12.29 -2.48 12.67
CA LYS A 48 11.86 -3.17 13.90
C LYS A 48 10.60 -2.54 14.48
N GLU A 49 10.52 -1.21 14.45
CA GLU A 49 9.33 -0.48 14.90
C GLU A 49 8.14 -0.83 13.99
N PHE A 50 8.31 -0.80 12.66
CA PHE A 50 7.21 -1.10 11.74
C PHE A 50 6.62 -2.53 11.86
N GLN A 51 7.39 -3.53 12.31
CA GLN A 51 6.89 -4.91 12.45
C GLN A 51 5.88 -5.10 13.59
N LYS A 52 5.75 -4.15 14.53
CA LYS A 52 4.56 -4.10 15.39
C LYS A 52 3.37 -3.90 14.45
N GLU A 53 2.50 -4.90 14.34
CA GLU A 53 1.44 -5.14 13.34
C GLU A 53 0.42 -3.99 13.06
N GLN A 54 0.67 -2.79 13.58
CA GLN A 54 -0.22 -1.65 13.57
C GLN A 54 0.49 -0.30 13.28
N HIS A 55 1.76 -0.27 12.88
CA HIS A 55 2.44 1.02 12.62
C HIS A 55 1.83 1.79 11.45
N LEU A 56 1.60 3.08 11.66
CA LEU A 56 1.04 4.01 10.68
C LEU A 56 -0.30 3.55 10.06
N ARG A 57 -1.19 2.95 10.87
CA ARG A 57 -2.48 2.41 10.38
C ARG A 57 -3.36 3.48 9.76
N ALA A 58 -3.46 4.66 10.38
CA ALA A 58 -4.25 5.76 9.84
C ALA A 58 -3.65 6.24 8.51
N CYS A 59 -2.31 6.29 8.40
CA CYS A 59 -1.66 6.64 7.13
C CYS A 59 -1.90 5.59 6.04
N GLN A 60 -1.90 4.30 6.37
CA GLN A 60 -2.22 3.24 5.42
C GLN A 60 -3.65 3.39 4.88
N GLN A 61 -4.61 3.65 5.78
CA GLN A 61 -6.00 3.88 5.40
C GLN A 61 -6.17 5.14 4.54
N LEU A 62 -5.45 6.22 4.87
CA LEU A 62 -5.46 7.45 4.09
C LEU A 62 -4.93 7.21 2.67
N MET A 63 -3.78 6.52 2.53
CA MET A 63 -3.22 6.16 1.21
C MET A 63 -4.20 5.34 0.39
N LEU A 64 -4.91 4.40 1.02
CA LEU A 64 -5.94 3.59 0.37
C LEU A 64 -7.14 4.44 -0.08
N GLN A 65 -7.60 5.36 0.77
CA GLN A 65 -8.70 6.27 0.45
C GLN A 65 -8.36 7.18 -0.76
N GLN A 66 -7.13 7.67 -0.82
CA GLN A 66 -6.63 8.48 -1.93
C GLN A 66 -6.67 7.75 -3.28
N THR A 67 -6.56 6.41 -3.31
CA THR A 67 -6.73 5.65 -4.56
C THR A 67 -8.14 5.63 -5.12
N ARG A 68 -9.16 5.88 -4.27
CA ARG A 68 -10.57 5.82 -4.66
C ARG A 68 -11.09 7.18 -5.12
N GLN A 69 -10.56 8.25 -4.57
CA GLN A 69 -10.80 9.59 -5.08
C GLN A 69 -10.03 9.76 -6.38
N GLY A 70 -10.73 9.94 -7.50
CA GLY A 70 -10.13 10.31 -8.79
C GLY A 70 -9.53 11.72 -8.82
N ARG A 71 -9.10 12.27 -7.68
CA ARG A 71 -8.47 13.60 -7.58
C ARG A 71 -7.12 13.58 -8.29
N SER A 72 -6.98 14.51 -9.22
CA SER A 72 -5.77 14.87 -9.98
C SER A 72 -4.59 15.16 -9.03
N ASP A 73 -3.36 15.17 -9.55
CA ASP A 73 -2.06 15.24 -8.84
C ASP A 73 -1.83 16.44 -7.88
N GLU A 74 -2.86 17.19 -7.51
CA GLU A 74 -2.81 18.37 -6.65
C GLU A 74 -3.47 18.01 -5.31
N PHE A 75 -2.68 18.02 -4.23
CA PHE A 75 -3.12 17.77 -2.85
C PHE A 75 -3.95 18.95 -2.35
N ASP A 76 -5.08 19.19 -3.01
CA ASP A 76 -6.02 20.22 -2.61
C ASP A 76 -7.07 19.57 -1.70
N PHE A 77 -6.97 19.87 -0.40
CA PHE A 77 -7.95 19.49 0.63
C PHE A 77 -9.21 20.37 0.57
N GLU A 78 -9.38 21.17 -0.47
CA GLU A 78 -10.46 22.12 -0.60
C GLU A 78 -11.38 21.75 -1.78
N ASP A 79 -12.68 21.74 -1.48
CA ASP A 79 -13.81 21.51 -2.38
C ASP A 79 -13.92 20.13 -3.07
N ASP A 80 -14.76 19.26 -2.50
CA ASP A 80 -15.76 18.54 -3.28
C ASP A 80 -17.06 18.43 -2.48
N MET A 81 -18.06 19.15 -2.96
CA MET A 81 -19.32 19.49 -2.31
C MET A 81 -20.35 18.33 -2.34
N GLU A 82 -19.96 17.10 -2.00
CA GLU A 82 -20.87 15.94 -2.13
C GLU A 82 -21.25 15.20 -0.84
N ASN A 83 -20.57 15.40 0.31
CA ASN A 83 -21.12 14.96 1.60
C ASN A 83 -20.37 15.61 2.79
N PRO A 84 -20.99 16.52 3.57
CA PRO A 84 -20.32 17.15 4.71
C PRO A 84 -19.86 16.13 5.78
N GLN A 85 -20.48 14.95 5.85
CA GLN A 85 -20.03 13.88 6.76
C GLN A 85 -18.75 13.17 6.29
N GLY A 86 -18.55 13.02 4.98
CA GLY A 86 -17.37 12.34 4.43
C GLY A 86 -16.09 13.15 4.60
N GLN A 87 -16.18 14.47 4.39
CA GLN A 87 -15.06 15.39 4.56
C GLN A 87 -14.56 15.44 6.02
N GLN A 88 -15.48 15.45 6.99
CA GLN A 88 -15.09 15.42 8.41
C GLN A 88 -14.37 14.14 8.79
N GLN A 89 -14.82 13.00 8.26
CA GLN A 89 -14.18 11.71 8.53
C GLN A 89 -12.78 11.63 7.90
N GLU A 90 -12.61 12.19 6.70
CA GLU A 90 -11.33 12.25 6.01
C GLU A 90 -10.32 13.17 6.73
N GLN A 91 -10.77 14.33 7.19
CA GLN A 91 -9.95 15.22 8.02
C GLN A 91 -9.53 14.55 9.32
N GLN A 92 -10.42 13.81 9.98
CA GLN A 92 -10.08 13.05 11.18
C GLN A 92 -9.01 11.99 10.90
N LEU A 93 -9.17 11.23 9.81
CA LEU A 93 -8.20 10.21 9.41
C LEU A 93 -6.84 10.81 9.07
N PHE A 94 -6.85 11.93 8.33
CA PHE A 94 -5.64 12.68 8.00
C PHE A 94 -4.90 13.14 9.27
N GLN A 95 -5.63 13.72 10.22
CA GLN A 95 -5.03 14.20 11.47
C GLN A 95 -4.49 13.05 12.34
N GLN A 96 -5.17 11.90 12.36
CA GLN A 96 -4.67 10.69 12.99
C GLN A 96 -3.36 10.22 12.33
N CYS A 97 -3.30 10.18 11.00
CA CYS A 97 -2.07 9.83 10.27
C CYS A 97 -0.92 10.78 10.63
N CYS A 98 -1.13 12.10 10.61
CA CYS A 98 -0.07 13.04 10.96
C CYS A 98 0.39 12.89 12.42
N ASN A 99 -0.52 12.55 13.33
CA ASN A 99 -0.16 12.29 14.72
C ASN A 99 0.64 10.99 14.89
N GLU A 100 0.33 9.93 14.13
CA GLU A 100 1.16 8.72 14.07
C GLU A 100 2.54 9.05 13.50
N LEU A 101 2.60 9.83 12.42
CA LEU A 101 3.85 10.18 11.75
C LEU A 101 4.75 11.06 12.62
N ARG A 102 4.19 11.97 13.42
CA ARG A 102 4.94 12.78 14.38
C ARG A 102 5.54 11.98 15.54
N GLN A 103 5.03 10.80 15.83
CA GLN A 103 5.59 9.91 16.86
C GLN A 103 6.77 9.08 16.33
N GLU A 104 6.97 9.04 15.01
CA GLU A 104 8.12 8.37 14.40
C GLU A 104 9.41 9.16 14.65
N GLU A 105 10.52 8.44 14.76
CA GLU A 105 11.83 9.09 14.80
C GLU A 105 12.09 9.83 13.48
N PRO A 106 12.73 11.02 13.49
CA PRO A 106 12.98 11.80 12.28
C PRO A 106 13.72 11.02 11.16
N ASP A 107 14.69 10.18 11.54
CA ASP A 107 15.42 9.30 10.61
C ASP A 107 14.52 8.18 10.01
N CYS A 108 13.37 7.89 10.62
CA CYS A 108 12.49 6.78 10.28
C CYS A 108 11.23 7.17 9.51
N VAL A 109 10.85 8.45 9.48
CA VAL A 109 9.68 8.97 8.75
C VAL A 109 9.57 8.42 7.33
N CYS A 110 10.61 8.59 6.51
CA CYS A 110 10.56 8.12 5.12
C CYS A 110 10.65 6.61 4.94
N PRO A 111 11.55 5.88 5.64
CA PRO A 111 11.54 4.42 5.64
C PRO A 111 10.19 3.82 6.05
N THR A 112 9.53 4.36 7.08
CA THR A 112 8.25 3.83 7.59
C THR A 112 7.11 4.16 6.64
N LEU A 113 7.09 5.35 6.03
CA LEU A 113 6.13 5.70 4.97
C LEU A 113 6.30 4.82 3.71
N LYS A 114 7.53 4.55 3.28
CA LYS A 114 7.80 3.60 2.17
C LYS A 114 7.21 2.22 2.49
N GLN A 115 7.38 1.77 3.73
CA GLN A 115 6.88 0.47 4.15
C GLN A 115 5.35 0.43 4.30
N ALA A 116 4.73 1.52 4.78
CA ALA A 116 3.28 1.69 4.80
C ALA A 116 2.69 1.63 3.37
N ALA A 117 3.27 2.38 2.43
CA ALA A 117 2.88 2.33 1.02
C ALA A 117 2.98 0.92 0.43
N LYS A 118 4.07 0.20 0.76
CA LYS A 118 4.26 -1.20 0.35
C LYS A 118 3.19 -2.11 0.96
N ALA A 119 2.84 -1.93 2.22
CA ALA A 119 1.80 -2.70 2.88
C ALA A 119 0.43 -2.49 2.22
N VAL A 120 0.06 -1.24 1.91
CA VAL A 120 -1.19 -0.92 1.21
C VAL A 120 -1.22 -1.54 -0.18
N ARG A 121 -0.12 -1.41 -0.96
CA ARG A 121 0.01 -2.07 -2.27
C ARG A 121 -0.25 -3.59 -2.19
N LEU A 122 0.19 -4.24 -1.11
CA LEU A 122 0.03 -5.69 -0.91
C LEU A 122 -1.34 -6.08 -0.32
N GLN A 123 -2.09 -5.13 0.24
CA GLN A 123 -3.38 -5.39 0.89
C GLN A 123 -4.52 -5.65 -0.12
N GLY A 124 -4.31 -5.40 -1.41
CA GLY A 124 -5.31 -5.64 -2.46
C GLY A 124 -4.74 -5.65 -3.88
N GLN A 125 -5.59 -5.95 -4.85
CA GLN A 125 -5.24 -5.84 -6.27
C GLN A 125 -5.43 -4.38 -6.71
N HIS A 126 -4.34 -3.62 -6.71
CA HIS A 126 -4.31 -2.23 -7.17
C HIS A 126 -3.84 -2.14 -8.62
N GLN A 127 -4.51 -1.29 -9.40
CA GLN A 127 -4.06 -0.96 -10.76
C GLN A 127 -2.74 -0.16 -10.71
N PRO A 128 -1.92 -0.20 -11.76
CA PRO A 128 -0.66 0.56 -11.84
C PRO A 128 -0.77 2.03 -11.43
N MET A 129 -1.82 2.73 -11.90
CA MET A 129 -2.08 4.13 -11.54
C MET A 129 -2.43 4.31 -10.06
N GLN A 130 -3.20 3.38 -9.47
CA GLN A 130 -3.50 3.42 -8.04
C GLN A 130 -2.25 3.19 -7.20
N VAL A 131 -1.38 2.25 -7.61
CA VAL A 131 -0.10 2.03 -6.92
C VAL A 131 0.76 3.28 -6.99
N ARG A 132 0.85 3.93 -8.15
CA ARG A 132 1.56 5.21 -8.27
C ARG A 132 1.04 6.25 -7.28
N LYS A 133 -0.29 6.36 -7.16
CA LYS A 133 -0.95 7.29 -6.23
C LYS A 133 -0.68 6.97 -4.75
N ILE A 134 -0.64 5.69 -4.37
CA ILE A 134 -0.27 5.26 -3.01
C ILE A 134 1.12 5.79 -2.64
N TYR A 135 2.11 5.57 -3.51
CA TYR A 135 3.48 6.00 -3.25
C TYR A 135 3.64 7.52 -3.35
N GLN A 136 2.93 8.21 -4.26
CA GLN A 136 2.90 9.67 -4.32
C GLN A 136 2.35 10.28 -3.03
N THR A 137 1.25 9.73 -2.51
CA THR A 137 0.65 10.16 -1.23
C THR A 137 1.65 9.99 -0.09
N ALA A 138 2.27 8.81 0.01
CA ALA A 138 3.28 8.54 1.02
C ALA A 138 4.49 9.47 0.94
N LYS A 139 4.85 9.91 -0.27
CA LYS A 139 6.02 10.75 -0.52
C LYS A 139 5.85 12.17 0.01
N HIS A 140 4.64 12.72 -0.07
CA HIS A 140 4.32 14.10 0.29
C HIS A 140 3.71 14.26 1.68
N LEU A 141 3.31 13.15 2.32
CA LEU A 141 2.76 13.17 3.67
C LEU A 141 3.59 13.99 4.69
N PRO A 142 4.94 13.93 4.70
CA PRO A 142 5.72 14.74 5.62
C PRO A 142 5.49 16.25 5.48
N ASN A 143 5.47 16.76 4.24
CA ASN A 143 5.17 18.17 3.95
C ASN A 143 3.75 18.56 4.42
N VAL A 144 2.72 17.77 4.06
CA VAL A 144 1.33 18.10 4.42
C VAL A 144 1.09 17.98 5.94
N CYS A 145 1.83 17.12 6.63
CA CYS A 145 1.76 16.95 8.08
C CYS A 145 2.70 17.89 8.86
N ASP A 146 3.42 18.79 8.19
CA ASP A 146 4.43 19.71 8.76
C ASP A 146 5.48 18.97 9.61
N ILE A 147 6.00 17.84 9.11
CA ILE A 147 7.03 17.07 9.78
C ILE A 147 8.38 17.82 9.67
N PRO A 148 9.04 18.13 10.80
CA PRO A 148 10.28 18.91 10.76
C PRO A 148 11.38 18.14 10.02
N GLN A 149 12.14 18.87 9.18
CA GLN A 149 13.33 18.39 8.47
C GLN A 149 13.08 17.43 7.30
N VAL A 150 11.82 17.10 6.99
CA VAL A 150 11.46 16.21 5.89
C VAL A 150 10.27 16.79 5.13
N ASP A 151 10.54 17.38 3.96
CA ASP A 151 9.47 17.86 3.08
C ASP A 151 8.95 16.71 2.21
N VAL A 152 9.84 16.08 1.45
CA VAL A 152 9.50 15.04 0.47
C VAL A 152 10.40 13.83 0.63
N CYS A 153 9.82 12.65 0.73
CA CYS A 153 10.61 11.43 0.90
C CYS A 153 11.33 11.01 -0.39
N PRO A 154 12.62 10.67 -0.36
CA PRO A 154 13.42 10.45 -1.56
C PRO A 154 13.28 9.04 -2.18
N PHE A 155 12.23 8.28 -1.84
CA PHE A 155 12.06 6.93 -2.41
C PHE A 155 11.44 6.96 -3.81
N ASN A 156 11.81 5.95 -4.62
CA ASN A 156 11.29 5.76 -5.96
C ASN A 156 9.86 5.22 -5.93
N ILE A 157 9.05 5.68 -6.89
CA ILE A 157 7.70 5.17 -7.13
C ILE A 157 7.84 4.01 -8.13
N PRO A 158 7.22 2.83 -7.87
CA PRO A 158 7.23 1.72 -8.80
C PRO A 158 6.80 2.15 -10.21
N SER A 159 7.68 1.94 -11.18
CA SER A 159 7.42 2.25 -12.58
C SER A 159 6.85 1.01 -13.25
N PHE A 160 5.59 1.08 -13.65
CA PHE A 160 4.98 0.00 -14.42
C PHE A 160 5.28 0.20 -15.90
N PRO A 161 6.00 -0.72 -16.56
CA PRO A 161 6.19 -0.63 -18.00
C PRO A 161 4.84 -0.61 -18.70
N SER A 162 4.65 0.41 -19.55
CA SER A 162 3.48 0.51 -20.41
C SER A 162 3.68 -0.51 -21.54
N PHE A 163 3.11 -1.70 -21.38
CA PHE A 163 3.02 -2.65 -22.48
C PHE A 163 1.85 -2.21 -23.38
N TYR A 164 2.12 -1.23 -24.24
CA TYR A 164 1.32 -0.93 -25.43
C TYR A 164 2.09 -1.34 -26.68
#